data_AF-A0A3D1WVB3-F1
#
_entry.id   AF-A0A3D1WVB3-F1
#
_cell.length_a   1.000
_cell.length_b   1.000
_cell.length_c   1.000
_cell.angle_alpha   90.00
_cell.angle_beta   90.00
_cell.angle_gamma   90.00
#
_symmetry.space_group_name_H-M   'P 1'
#
loop_
_entity.id
_entity.type
_entity.pdbx_description
1 polymer ?
#
loop_
_entity_poly.entity_id
_entity_poly.type
_entity_poly.pdbx_seq_one_letter_code
_entity_poly.pdbx_strand_id
1 'polypeptide(L)'
;MTDAVEVLRIDSLNDERLDAYVRLTERELRCVLEPQKGIFIAESAKVIERAVRAGYEPVSFLLGERWLDQMMPLFERLVVREGAGPVPVFVASMELMEQLTGFNVTRGALAAFRRPRQIPVDEFLGGVVEVAGERPVRVCVLEGIVDHTNVGAIFRSAAALNVDGILVSPTCCDPLYRRSAR
;
A
#
# COMPACT_ATOMS: atom_id res chain seq x y z
N MET A 1 20.23 -7.03 14.24
CA MET A 1 18.77 -6.89 14.35
C MET A 1 18.47 -5.47 13.97
N THR A 2 17.75 -5.27 12.88
CA THR A 2 17.47 -3.96 12.31
C THR A 2 16.50 -3.22 13.23
N ASP A 3 16.88 -2.06 13.76
CA ASP A 3 16.02 -1.19 14.61
C ASP A 3 14.79 -0.63 13.85
N ALA A 4 14.63 -0.99 12.57
CA ALA A 4 13.56 -0.55 11.69
C ALA A 4 12.21 -1.24 11.97
N VAL A 5 12.20 -2.45 12.53
CA VAL A 5 10.97 -3.20 12.79
C VAL A 5 10.96 -3.86 14.15
N GLU A 6 9.76 -4.01 14.72
CA GLU A 6 9.52 -4.73 15.97
C GLU A 6 8.61 -5.93 15.69
N VAL A 7 9.11 -7.15 15.89
CA VAL A 7 8.33 -8.38 15.65
C VAL A 7 7.50 -8.73 16.88
N LEU A 8 6.18 -8.76 16.70
CA LEU A 8 5.20 -9.03 17.74
C LEU A 8 4.40 -10.28 17.38
N ARG A 9 4.55 -11.35 18.16
CA ARG A 9 3.72 -12.56 17.99
C ARG A 9 2.35 -12.34 18.64
N ILE A 10 1.28 -12.69 17.92
CA ILE A 10 -0.10 -12.55 18.36
C ILE A 10 -0.81 -13.90 18.33
N ASP A 11 -1.71 -14.10 19.29
CA ASP A 11 -2.56 -15.29 19.43
C ASP A 11 -4.06 -14.97 19.22
N SER A 12 -4.40 -13.70 19.01
CA SER A 12 -5.76 -13.22 18.79
C SER A 12 -5.82 -12.05 17.79
N LEU A 13 -6.92 -11.97 17.03
CA LEU A 13 -7.23 -10.85 16.13
C LEU A 13 -8.00 -9.71 16.82
N ASN A 14 -8.21 -9.80 18.14
CA ASN A 14 -8.93 -8.79 18.92
C ASN A 14 -8.08 -7.58 19.30
N ASP A 15 -6.77 -7.60 19.03
CA ASP A 15 -5.88 -6.47 19.27
C ASP A 15 -6.30 -5.26 18.41
N GLU A 16 -6.54 -4.11 19.03
CA GLU A 16 -6.94 -2.86 18.37
C GLU A 16 -5.91 -2.39 17.33
N ARG A 17 -4.64 -2.76 17.48
CA ARG A 17 -3.59 -2.45 16.50
C ARG A 17 -3.78 -3.18 15.17
N LEU A 18 -4.66 -4.18 15.12
CA LEU A 18 -5.02 -4.95 13.93
C LEU A 18 -6.31 -4.46 13.26
N ASP A 19 -6.93 -3.39 13.76
CA ASP A 19 -8.19 -2.83 13.23
C ASP A 19 -8.15 -2.64 11.72
N ALA A 20 -7.03 -2.13 11.21
CA ALA A 20 -6.81 -1.89 9.78
C ALA A 20 -6.99 -3.14 8.91
N TYR A 21 -6.70 -4.32 9.45
CA TYR A 21 -6.78 -5.59 8.72
C TYR A 21 -8.12 -6.28 8.89
N VAL A 22 -8.72 -6.18 10.10
CA VAL A 22 -9.84 -7.03 10.53
C VAL A 22 -11.17 -6.28 10.51
N ARG A 23 -11.17 -5.01 10.92
CA ARG A 23 -12.40 -4.28 11.30
C ARG A 23 -12.73 -3.12 10.37
N LEU A 24 -11.72 -2.39 9.88
CA LEU A 24 -11.95 -1.20 9.07
C LEU A 24 -12.37 -1.55 7.64
N THR A 25 -13.43 -0.90 7.19
CA THR A 25 -13.86 -0.89 5.79
C THR A 25 -12.91 -0.05 4.93
N GLU A 26 -12.93 -0.27 3.62
CA GLU A 26 -12.13 0.52 2.66
C GLU A 26 -12.42 2.03 2.74
N ARG A 27 -13.67 2.40 3.05
CA ARG A 27 -14.05 3.80 3.25
C ARG A 27 -13.42 4.41 4.51
N GLU A 28 -13.34 3.63 5.59
CA GLU A 28 -12.73 4.07 6.86
C GLU A 28 -11.21 4.15 6.73
N LEU A 29 -10.59 3.19 6.05
CA LEU A 29 -9.16 3.20 5.74
C LEU A 29 -8.76 4.47 4.96
N ARG A 30 -9.56 4.88 3.98
CA ARG A 30 -9.32 6.11 3.22
C ARG A 30 -9.35 7.38 4.07
N CYS A 31 -9.97 7.35 5.27
CA CYS A 31 -10.20 8.48 6.16
C CYS A 31 -10.68 9.74 5.41
N VAL A 32 -11.97 9.78 5.05
CA VAL A 32 -12.54 10.82 4.16
C VAL A 32 -12.32 12.25 4.69
N LEU A 33 -12.42 12.45 6.01
CA LEU A 33 -12.26 13.77 6.63
C LEU A 33 -10.80 14.22 6.71
N GLU A 34 -9.86 13.28 6.88
CA GLU A 34 -8.42 13.56 6.95
C GLU A 34 -7.65 12.58 6.06
N PRO A 35 -7.67 12.76 4.72
CA PRO A 35 -7.08 11.79 3.79
C PRO A 35 -5.58 11.54 4.00
N GLN A 36 -4.86 12.52 4.56
CA GLN A 36 -3.44 12.41 4.93
C GLN A 36 -3.19 11.44 6.11
N LYS A 37 -4.20 11.20 6.94
CA LYS A 37 -4.19 10.16 7.99
C LYS A 37 -4.73 8.83 7.48
N GLY A 38 -5.28 8.79 6.27
CA GLY A 38 -5.76 7.58 5.63
C GLY A 38 -4.63 6.58 5.42
N ILE A 39 -5.00 5.30 5.44
CA ILE A 39 -4.12 4.18 5.12
C ILE A 39 -4.70 3.37 3.97
N PHE A 40 -3.87 2.57 3.34
CA PHE A 40 -4.31 1.54 2.40
C PHE A 40 -3.63 0.22 2.73
N ILE A 41 -4.26 -0.89 2.36
CA ILE A 41 -3.73 -2.22 2.60
C ILE A 41 -3.13 -2.76 1.32
N ALA A 42 -1.84 -3.12 1.38
CA ALA A 42 -1.18 -3.90 0.36
C ALA A 42 -1.24 -5.39 0.73
N GLU A 43 -1.52 -6.22 -0.27
CA GLU A 43 -1.68 -7.66 -0.07
C GLU A 43 -0.64 -8.43 -0.87
N SER A 44 -0.07 -9.47 -0.27
CA SER A 44 1.05 -10.29 -0.77
C SER A 44 2.43 -9.62 -0.72
N ALA A 45 3.45 -10.44 -0.49
CA ALA A 45 4.84 -9.99 -0.39
C ALA A 45 5.30 -9.12 -1.58
N LYS A 46 4.87 -9.44 -2.81
CA LYS A 46 5.27 -8.70 -4.02
C LYS A 46 4.69 -7.29 -4.08
N VAL A 47 3.43 -7.10 -3.68
CA VAL A 47 2.81 -5.77 -3.67
C VAL A 47 3.41 -4.93 -2.54
N ILE A 48 3.63 -5.54 -1.38
CA ILE A 48 4.27 -4.90 -0.23
C ILE A 48 5.69 -4.43 -0.59
N GLU A 49 6.50 -5.28 -1.22
CA GLU A 49 7.85 -4.91 -1.69
C GLU A 49 7.80 -3.75 -2.68
N ARG A 50 6.86 -3.76 -3.63
CA ARG A 50 6.68 -2.66 -4.57
C ARG A 50 6.28 -1.36 -3.88
N ALA A 51 5.40 -1.42 -2.89
CA ALA A 51 4.98 -0.26 -2.12
C ALA A 51 6.15 0.35 -1.34
N VAL A 52 6.93 -0.48 -0.62
CA VAL A 52 8.15 -0.02 0.07
C VAL A 52 9.14 0.60 -0.91
N ARG A 53 9.39 -0.04 -2.05
CA ARG A 53 10.31 0.48 -3.09
C ARG A 53 9.82 1.78 -3.73
N ALA A 54 8.51 1.99 -3.80
CA ALA A 54 7.91 3.24 -4.27
C ALA A 54 7.94 4.35 -3.19
N GLY A 55 8.48 4.08 -2.00
CA GLY A 55 8.62 5.05 -0.93
C GLY A 55 7.37 5.22 -0.06
N TYR A 56 6.39 4.32 -0.14
CA TYR A 56 5.24 4.37 0.77
C TYR A 56 5.66 4.04 2.20
N GLU A 57 5.21 4.87 3.15
CA GLU A 57 5.52 4.71 4.56
C GLU A 57 4.64 3.59 5.18
N PRO A 58 5.23 2.46 5.62
CA PRO A 58 4.47 1.43 6.31
C PRO A 58 4.07 1.88 7.72
N VAL A 59 2.85 1.51 8.11
CA VAL A 59 2.30 1.70 9.46
C VAL A 59 2.47 0.43 10.28
N SER A 60 2.19 -0.73 9.67
CA SER A 60 2.39 -2.03 10.29
C SER A 60 2.40 -3.13 9.22
N PHE A 61 2.86 -4.31 9.60
CA PHE A 61 2.76 -5.53 8.81
C PHE A 61 1.99 -6.59 9.60
N LEU A 62 1.24 -7.44 8.90
CA LEU A 62 0.59 -8.62 9.47
C LEU A 62 0.92 -9.84 8.60
N LEU A 63 1.65 -10.79 9.18
CA LEU A 63 2.22 -11.94 8.50
C LEU A 63 1.77 -13.25 9.17
N GLY A 64 1.51 -14.27 8.35
CA GLY A 64 1.56 -15.64 8.86
C GLY A 64 2.99 -16.06 9.17
N GLU A 65 3.21 -16.84 10.23
CA GLU A 65 4.54 -17.25 10.72
C GLU A 65 5.50 -17.71 9.61
N ARG A 66 5.02 -18.54 8.68
CA ARG A 66 5.83 -19.07 7.55
C ARG A 66 6.40 -18.00 6.60
N TRP A 67 5.87 -16.78 6.64
CA TRP A 67 6.27 -15.67 5.77
C TRP A 67 7.28 -14.72 6.42
N LEU A 68 7.53 -14.85 7.72
CA LEU A 68 8.43 -13.95 8.45
C LEU A 68 9.83 -13.96 7.83
N ASP A 69 10.43 -15.15 7.69
CA ASP A 69 11.78 -15.30 7.13
C ASP A 69 11.88 -14.78 5.70
N GLN A 70 10.83 -14.98 4.89
CA GLN A 70 10.79 -14.48 3.52
C GLN A 70 10.74 -12.95 3.44
N MET A 71 10.15 -12.29 4.44
CA MET A 71 10.01 -10.83 4.50
C MET A 71 11.21 -10.15 5.18
N MET A 72 12.06 -10.89 5.90
CA MET A 72 13.25 -10.33 6.55
C MET A 72 14.15 -9.49 5.62
N PRO A 73 14.47 -9.92 4.37
CA PRO A 73 15.27 -9.10 3.47
C PRO A 73 14.60 -7.77 3.08
N LEU A 74 13.28 -7.66 3.17
CA LEU A 74 12.58 -6.39 2.98
C LEU A 74 12.76 -5.50 4.22
N PHE A 75 12.60 -6.06 5.42
CA PHE A 75 12.73 -5.33 6.68
C PHE A 75 14.14 -4.81 6.94
N GLU A 76 15.17 -5.55 6.52
CA GLU A 76 16.57 -5.10 6.58
C GLU A 76 16.85 -3.87 5.72
N ARG A 77 16.09 -3.69 4.64
CA ARG A 77 16.21 -2.55 3.72
C ARG A 77 15.21 -1.44 4.04
N LEU A 78 14.36 -1.64 5.04
CA LEU A 78 13.36 -0.66 5.43
C LEU A 78 14.04 0.53 6.08
N VAL A 79 13.84 1.71 5.49
CA VAL A 79 14.27 2.97 6.08
C VAL A 79 13.08 3.57 6.81
N VAL A 80 13.19 3.66 8.13
CA VAL A 80 12.20 4.34 8.98
C VAL A 80 12.57 5.81 9.09
N ARG A 81 11.57 6.68 9.11
CA ARG A 81 11.79 8.12 9.29
C ARG A 81 12.49 8.38 10.62
N GLU A 82 13.44 9.30 10.61
CA GLU A 82 14.16 9.70 11.81
C GLU A 82 13.17 10.16 12.90
N GLY A 83 13.29 9.60 14.10
CA GLY A 83 12.38 9.86 15.22
C GLY A 83 11.05 9.08 15.19
N ALA A 84 10.74 8.37 14.12
CA ALA A 84 9.67 7.36 14.15
C ALA A 84 10.24 6.06 14.75
N GLY A 85 9.54 5.50 15.74
CA GLY A 85 9.91 4.21 16.33
C GLY A 85 9.86 3.05 15.32
N PRO A 86 10.28 1.84 15.71
CA PRO A 86 10.25 0.67 14.84
C PRO A 86 8.84 0.39 14.34
N VAL A 87 8.73 -0.08 13.09
CA VAL A 87 7.45 -0.43 12.49
C VAL A 87 7.01 -1.82 13.01
N PRO A 88 5.81 -1.96 13.58
CA PRO A 88 5.36 -3.24 14.12
C PRO A 88 5.09 -4.28 13.02
N VAL A 89 5.59 -5.49 13.24
CA VAL A 89 5.37 -6.68 12.41
C VAL A 89 4.62 -7.69 13.26
N PHE A 90 3.30 -7.77 13.08
CA PHE A 90 2.46 -8.75 13.74
C PHE A 90 2.60 -10.10 13.07
N VAL A 91 2.88 -11.13 13.85
CA VAL A 91 3.08 -12.50 13.38
C VAL A 91 2.07 -13.40 14.06
N ALA A 92 1.26 -14.09 13.26
CA ALA A 92 0.21 -14.99 13.72
C ALA A 92 0.39 -16.39 13.15
N SER A 93 -0.14 -17.39 13.85
CA SER A 93 -0.23 -18.75 13.30
C SER A 93 -1.06 -18.77 12.01
N MET A 94 -0.84 -19.78 11.17
CA MET A 94 -1.58 -19.89 9.91
C MET A 94 -3.07 -20.08 10.14
N GLU A 95 -3.45 -20.81 11.19
CA GLU A 95 -4.84 -21.06 11.58
C GLU A 95 -5.55 -19.77 12.00
N LEU A 96 -4.86 -18.89 12.75
CA LEU A 96 -5.41 -17.60 13.13
C LEU A 96 -5.58 -16.69 11.91
N MET A 97 -4.60 -16.71 11.00
CA MET A 97 -4.67 -15.91 9.78
C MET A 97 -5.78 -16.37 8.82
N GLU A 98 -6.11 -17.66 8.78
CA GLU A 98 -7.23 -18.19 7.98
C GLU A 98 -8.61 -17.64 8.40
N GLN A 99 -8.73 -17.12 9.62
CA GLN A 99 -9.95 -16.45 10.10
C GLN A 99 -10.17 -15.08 9.43
N LEU A 100 -9.11 -14.48 8.87
CA LEU A 100 -9.23 -13.23 8.13
C LEU A 100 -9.89 -13.49 6.78
N THR A 101 -11.00 -12.80 6.54
CA THR A 101 -11.72 -12.88 5.27
C THR A 101 -10.81 -12.57 4.09
N GLY A 102 -10.71 -13.50 3.14
CA GLY A 102 -9.87 -13.34 1.94
C GLY A 102 -8.39 -13.70 2.12
N PHE A 103 -7.95 -14.17 3.29
CA PHE A 103 -6.55 -14.50 3.52
C PHE A 103 -6.01 -15.65 2.65
N ASN A 104 -6.86 -16.64 2.36
CA ASN A 104 -6.52 -17.71 1.41
C ASN A 104 -6.22 -17.18 -0.02
N VAL A 105 -6.61 -15.94 -0.32
CA VAL A 105 -6.34 -15.24 -1.59
C VAL A 105 -5.12 -14.31 -1.49
N THR A 106 -4.78 -13.78 -0.30
CA THR A 106 -3.77 -12.71 -0.10
C THR A 106 -2.33 -13.22 -0.06
N ARG A 107 -2.10 -14.53 -0.15
CA ARG A 107 -0.76 -15.15 -0.12
C ARG A 107 0.04 -14.72 1.11
N GLY A 108 -0.59 -14.70 2.29
CA GLY A 108 0.13 -14.83 3.54
C GLY A 108 0.68 -13.58 4.22
N ALA A 109 0.65 -12.44 3.54
CA ALA A 109 1.23 -11.19 4.04
C ALA A 109 0.31 -10.00 3.70
N LEU A 110 0.08 -9.15 4.70
CA LEU A 110 -0.65 -7.89 4.60
C LEU A 110 0.22 -6.78 5.18
N ALA A 111 0.08 -5.57 4.65
CA ALA A 111 0.72 -4.39 5.21
C ALA A 111 -0.19 -3.18 5.08
N ALA A 112 -0.25 -2.39 6.15
CA ALA A 112 -0.90 -1.10 6.15
C ALA A 112 0.13 -0.02 5.82
N PHE A 113 -0.18 0.84 4.86
CA PHE A 113 0.66 1.96 4.45
C PHE A 113 -0.09 3.27 4.59
N ARG A 114 0.62 4.35 4.93
CA ARG A 114 0.05 5.70 4.87
C ARG A 114 -0.28 6.05 3.42
N ARG A 115 -1.45 6.66 3.20
CA ARG A 115 -1.81 7.22 1.90
C ARG A 115 -0.91 8.42 1.60
N PRO A 116 -0.43 8.56 0.36
CA PRO A 116 0.43 9.68 -0.01
C PRO A 116 -0.37 10.98 0.05
N ARG A 117 0.32 12.08 0.39
CA ARG A 117 -0.27 13.42 0.30
C ARG A 117 -0.68 13.68 -1.16
N GLN A 118 -1.93 14.07 -1.37
CA GLN A 118 -2.35 14.57 -2.68
C GLN A 118 -1.70 15.93 -2.93
N ILE A 119 -1.05 16.06 -4.08
CA ILE A 119 -0.44 17.30 -4.52
C ILE A 119 -1.30 17.95 -5.62
N PRO A 120 -1.30 19.28 -5.75
CA PRO A 120 -1.92 19.98 -6.87
C PRO A 120 -1.45 19.43 -8.23
N VAL A 121 -2.33 19.50 -9.23
CA VAL A 121 -2.06 18.93 -10.56
C VAL A 121 -0.90 19.64 -11.26
N ASP A 122 -0.76 20.95 -11.08
CA ASP A 122 0.36 21.74 -11.59
C ASP A 122 1.69 21.36 -10.92
N GLU A 123 1.71 21.15 -9.60
CA GLU A 123 2.88 20.62 -8.87
C GLU A 123 3.29 19.24 -9.43
N PHE A 124 2.32 18.34 -9.61
CA PHE A 124 2.56 17.02 -10.17
C PHE A 124 3.11 17.07 -11.60
N LEU A 125 2.44 17.81 -12.49
CA LEU A 125 2.86 17.92 -13.89
C LEU A 125 4.22 18.61 -14.02
N GLY A 126 4.49 19.62 -13.18
CA GLY A 126 5.81 20.26 -13.10
C GLY A 126 6.91 19.25 -12.80
N GLY A 127 6.73 18.41 -11.78
CA GLY A 127 7.70 17.36 -11.43
C GLY A 127 7.85 16.30 -12.52
N VAL A 128 6.77 15.90 -13.19
CA VAL A 128 6.83 14.95 -14.32
C VAL A 128 7.65 15.52 -15.47
N VAL A 129 7.44 16.80 -15.82
CA VAL A 129 8.20 17.49 -16.88
C VAL A 129 9.67 17.65 -16.50
N GLU A 130 9.96 18.02 -15.25
CA GLU A 130 11.33 18.14 -14.75
C GLU A 130 12.11 16.82 -14.87
N VAL A 131 11.52 15.71 -14.43
CA VAL A 131 12.12 14.37 -14.55
C VAL A 131 12.28 13.95 -16.01
N ALA A 132 11.39 14.40 -16.89
CA ALA A 132 11.46 14.07 -18.31
C ALA A 132 12.57 14.84 -19.05
N GLY A 133 12.88 16.07 -18.63
CA GLY A 133 13.80 16.94 -19.34
C GLY A 133 13.27 17.29 -20.73
N GLU A 134 14.06 17.05 -21.78
CA GLU A 134 13.70 17.41 -23.16
C GLU A 134 12.80 16.39 -23.87
N ARG A 135 12.58 15.20 -23.28
CA ARG A 135 11.78 14.16 -23.93
C ARG A 135 10.28 14.50 -23.85
N PRO A 136 9.46 14.04 -24.81
CA PRO A 136 8.02 14.17 -24.72
C PRO A 136 7.46 13.48 -23.47
N VAL A 137 6.54 14.16 -22.79
CA VAL A 137 5.79 13.63 -21.64
C VAL A 137 4.47 13.03 -22.09
N ARG A 138 4.12 11.85 -21.58
CA ARG A 138 2.83 11.19 -21.79
C ARG A 138 2.10 11.07 -20.46
N VAL A 139 0.92 11.67 -20.37
CA VAL A 139 0.03 11.57 -19.20
C VAL A 139 -1.24 10.82 -19.59
N CYS A 140 -1.63 9.87 -18.76
CA CYS A 140 -2.93 9.18 -18.85
C CYS A 140 -3.93 9.84 -17.90
N VAL A 141 -5.14 10.12 -18.37
CA VAL A 141 -6.20 10.72 -17.56
C VAL A 141 -7.37 9.74 -17.46
N LEU A 142 -7.77 9.42 -16.23
CA LEU A 142 -8.91 8.56 -15.93
C LEU A 142 -10.08 9.41 -15.43
N GLU A 143 -11.17 9.39 -16.19
CA GLU A 143 -12.42 10.10 -15.87
C GLU A 143 -13.58 9.11 -15.74
N GLY A 144 -14.26 9.11 -14.59
CA GLY A 144 -15.47 8.30 -14.39
C GLY A 144 -15.29 6.78 -14.47
N ILE A 145 -14.10 6.25 -14.19
CA ILE A 145 -13.85 4.80 -14.19
C ILE A 145 -14.37 4.17 -12.90
N VAL A 146 -15.51 3.50 -12.96
CA VAL A 146 -16.23 2.97 -11.78
C VAL A 146 -15.94 1.51 -11.44
N ASP A 147 -15.00 0.86 -12.14
CA ASP A 147 -14.56 -0.50 -11.83
C ASP A 147 -13.10 -0.53 -11.33
N HIS A 148 -12.90 -1.08 -10.13
CA HIS A 148 -11.60 -1.16 -9.47
C HIS A 148 -10.59 -2.03 -10.25
N THR A 149 -11.05 -3.07 -10.93
CA THR A 149 -10.18 -3.97 -11.72
C THR A 149 -9.65 -3.25 -12.94
N ASN A 150 -10.50 -2.47 -13.61
CA ASN A 150 -10.12 -1.63 -14.74
C ASN A 150 -9.12 -0.55 -14.34
N VAL A 151 -9.32 0.13 -13.19
CA VAL A 151 -8.32 1.09 -12.68
C VAL A 151 -6.96 0.42 -12.51
N GLY A 152 -6.90 -0.73 -11.82
CA GLY A 152 -5.63 -1.46 -11.64
C GLY A 152 -5.00 -1.92 -12.97
N ALA A 153 -5.83 -2.38 -13.92
CA ALA A 153 -5.36 -2.78 -15.25
C ALA A 153 -4.77 -1.59 -16.02
N ILE A 154 -5.42 -0.43 -16.01
CA ILE A 154 -4.94 0.79 -16.67
C ILE A 154 -3.60 1.24 -16.07
N PHE A 155 -3.45 1.25 -14.74
CA PHE A 155 -2.17 1.59 -14.09
C PHE A 155 -1.04 0.66 -14.55
N ARG A 156 -1.28 -0.65 -14.62
CA ARG A 156 -0.29 -1.61 -15.11
C ARG A 156 0.04 -1.42 -16.58
N SER A 157 -0.98 -1.20 -17.43
CA SER A 157 -0.79 -0.92 -18.86
C SER A 157 -0.03 0.37 -19.10
N ALA A 158 -0.35 1.43 -18.36
CA ALA A 158 0.35 2.70 -18.42
C ALA A 158 1.84 2.57 -18.06
N ALA A 159 2.15 1.83 -16.98
CA ALA A 159 3.53 1.52 -16.61
C ALA A 159 4.26 0.73 -17.72
N ALA A 160 3.60 -0.25 -18.34
CA ALA A 160 4.19 -1.03 -19.45
C ALA A 160 4.41 -0.22 -20.73
N LEU A 161 3.60 0.83 -20.94
CA LEU A 161 3.68 1.72 -22.11
C LEU A 161 4.59 2.94 -21.89
N ASN A 162 5.30 3.00 -20.75
CA ASN A 162 6.12 4.15 -20.35
C ASN A 162 5.32 5.47 -20.34
N VAL A 163 4.12 5.42 -19.75
CA VAL A 163 3.38 6.63 -19.38
C VAL A 163 4.06 7.25 -18.16
N ASP A 164 4.23 8.57 -18.18
CA ASP A 164 5.00 9.30 -17.18
C ASP A 164 4.20 9.71 -15.96
N GLY A 165 2.88 9.87 -16.14
CA GLY A 165 1.99 10.25 -15.07
C GLY A 165 0.56 9.80 -15.32
N ILE A 166 -0.18 9.58 -14.24
CA ILE A 166 -1.59 9.24 -14.28
C ILE A 166 -2.36 10.24 -13.43
N LEU A 167 -3.33 10.92 -14.03
CA LEU A 167 -4.30 11.75 -13.34
C LEU A 167 -5.59 10.98 -13.18
N VAL A 168 -6.11 10.94 -11.95
CA VAL A 168 -7.34 10.22 -11.62
C VAL A 168 -8.35 11.22 -11.09
N SER A 169 -9.47 11.36 -11.81
CA SER A 169 -10.57 12.21 -11.39
C SER A 169 -11.20 11.74 -10.07
N PRO A 170 -11.83 12.64 -9.28
CA PRO A 170 -12.52 12.25 -8.06
C PRO A 170 -13.70 11.29 -8.27
N THR A 171 -14.22 11.18 -9.50
CA THR A 171 -15.35 10.30 -9.88
C THR A 171 -14.91 8.87 -10.17
N CYS A 172 -13.61 8.61 -10.29
CA CYS A 172 -13.07 7.26 -10.45
C CYS A 172 -13.06 6.47 -9.14
N CYS A 173 -13.07 5.15 -9.28
CA CYS A 173 -12.66 4.22 -8.25
C CYS A 173 -11.25 4.55 -7.75
N ASP A 174 -11.07 4.41 -6.44
CA ASP A 174 -9.81 4.70 -5.77
C ASP A 174 -8.69 3.73 -6.21
N PRO A 175 -7.55 4.21 -6.74
CA PRO A 175 -6.45 3.36 -7.18
C PRO A 175 -5.74 2.64 -6.02
N LEU A 176 -5.85 3.16 -4.79
CA LEU A 176 -5.29 2.52 -3.60
C LEU A 176 -6.28 1.58 -2.89
N TYR A 177 -7.46 1.37 -3.47
CA TYR A 177 -8.40 0.35 -3.00
C TYR A 177 -7.75 -1.04 -3.14
N ARG A 178 -7.97 -1.94 -2.18
CA ARG A 178 -7.30 -3.27 -2.16
C ARG A 178 -7.42 -4.02 -3.49
N ARG A 179 -8.60 -3.99 -4.12
CA ARG A 179 -8.84 -4.64 -5.42
C ARG A 179 -8.07 -4.01 -6.59
N SER A 180 -7.83 -2.70 -6.56
CA SER A 180 -7.09 -1.98 -7.60
C SER A 180 -5.58 -2.14 -7.44
N ALA A 181 -5.09 -2.20 -6.20
CA ALA A 181 -3.67 -2.33 -5.87
C ALA A 181 -3.08 -3.74 -6.06
N ARG A 182 -3.94 -4.76 -6.25
CA ARG A 182 -3.55 -6.15 -6.55
C ARG A 182 -2.95 -6.32 -7.95
#